data_AF-A0A4Z1DEC1-F1
#
_entry.id   AF-A0A4Z1DEC1-F1
#
_cell.length_a   1.000
_cell.length_b   1.000
_cell.length_c   1.000
_cell.angle_alpha   90.00
_cell.angle_beta   90.00
_cell.angle_gamma   90.00
#
_symmetry.space_group_name_H-M   'P 1'
#
loop_
_entity.id
_entity.type
_entity.pdbx_description
1 polymer ?
#
loop_
_entity_poly.entity_id
_entity_poly.type
_entity_poly.pdbx_seq_one_letter_code
_entity_poly.pdbx_strand_id
1 'polypeptide(L)' 'MKLSRPVSWFLLAFGVWSWVIWVTFVKNLVADGSGLAFDDGHPTAYFWVHLTLAVVSFVLGTVVGVIGLRGLRALRRTS' A
#
# COMPACT_ATOMS: atom_id res chain seq x y z
N MET A 1 13.55 21.60 3.45
CA MET A 1 12.29 22.00 4.11
C MET A 1 11.81 20.87 5.01
N LYS A 2 11.38 21.13 6.25
CA LYS A 2 10.83 20.09 7.14
C LYS A 2 9.34 19.91 6.82
N LEU A 3 8.85 18.67 6.78
CA LEU A 3 7.42 18.38 6.67
C LEU A 3 6.69 18.94 7.89
N SER A 4 5.54 19.57 7.69
CA SER A 4 4.69 20.01 8.78
C SER A 4 4.08 18.81 9.52
N ARG A 5 3.65 19.04 10.76
CA ARG A 5 3.04 17.99 11.60
C ARG A 5 1.76 17.41 10.98
N PRO A 6 0.82 18.20 10.41
CA PRO A 6 -0.36 17.66 9.76
C PRO A 6 -0.03 16.80 8.53
N VAL A 7 0.90 17.26 7.68
CA VAL A 7 1.29 16.50 6.47
C VAL A 7 1.98 15.19 6.84
N SER A 8 2.84 15.20 7.86
CA SER A 8 3.51 13.98 8.33
C SER A 8 2.51 12.91 8.82
N TRP A 9 1.45 13.34 9.52
CA TRP A 9 0.35 12.45 9.92
C TRP A 9 -0.47 11.96 8.72
N PHE A 10 -0.78 12.85 7.77
CA PHE A 10 -1.48 12.49 6.55
C PHE A 10 -0.73 11.39 5.78
N LEU A 11 0.58 11.56 5.56
CA LEU A 11 1.41 10.57 4.86
C LEU A 11 1.45 9.23 5.60
N LEU A 12 1.55 9.26 6.94
CA LEU A 12 1.53 8.05 7.74
C LEU A 12 0.18 7.32 7.65
N ALA A 13 -0.93 8.06 7.83
CA ALA A 13 -2.28 7.50 7.72
C ALA A 13 -2.55 6.95 6.31
N PHE A 14 -2.11 7.67 5.27
CA PHE A 14 -2.21 7.21 3.89
C PHE A 14 -1.43 5.92 3.64
N GLY A 15 -0.21 5.81 4.19
CA GLY A 15 0.57 4.57 4.11
C GLY A 15 -0.12 3.38 4.77
N VAL A 16 -0.69 3.57 5.97
CA VAL A 16 -1.47 2.54 6.68
C VAL A 16 -2.73 2.16 5.91
N TRP A 17 -3.47 3.14 5.38
CA TRP A 17 -4.64 2.89 4.56
C TRP A 17 -4.29 2.10 3.28
N SER A 18 -3.19 2.46 2.63
CA SER A 18 -2.68 1.75 1.46
C SER A 18 -2.43 0.27 1.76
N TRP A 19 -1.88 -0.06 2.93
CA TRP A 19 -1.72 -1.46 3.36
C TRP A 19 -3.06 -2.20 3.43
N VAL A 20 -4.08 -1.59 4.05
CA VAL A 20 -5.41 -2.18 4.18
C VAL A 20 -6.00 -2.49 2.79
N ILE A 21 -5.92 -1.54 1.86
CA ILE A 21 -6.43 -1.70 0.50
C ILE A 21 -5.70 -2.84 -0.22
N TRP A 22 -4.38 -2.81 -0.30
CA TRP A 22 -3.64 -3.75 -1.12
C TRP A 22 -3.63 -5.17 -0.55
N VAL A 23 -3.59 -5.34 0.77
CA VAL A 23 -3.73 -6.65 1.40
C VAL A 23 -5.12 -7.24 1.14
N THR A 24 -6.17 -6.43 1.26
CA THR A 24 -7.54 -6.88 1.00
C THR A 24 -7.73 -7.20 -0.48
N PHE A 25 -7.17 -6.39 -1.37
CA PHE A 25 -7.21 -6.63 -2.81
C PHE A 25 -6.52 -7.95 -3.19
N VAL A 26 -5.30 -8.20 -2.68
CA VAL A 26 -4.58 -9.45 -2.97
C VAL A 26 -5.33 -10.66 -2.43
N LYS A 27 -5.93 -10.57 -1.23
CA LYS A 27 -6.80 -11.63 -0.70
C LYS A 27 -7.96 -11.94 -1.65
N ASN A 28 -8.64 -10.91 -2.16
CA ASN A 28 -9.75 -11.08 -3.09
C ASN A 28 -9.29 -11.58 -4.47
N LEU A 29 -8.10 -11.17 -4.92
CA LEU A 29 -7.51 -11.65 -6.17
C LEU A 29 -7.19 -13.15 -6.10
N VAL A 30 -6.60 -13.60 -4.99
CA VAL A 30 -6.29 -15.02 -4.75
C VAL A 30 -7.56 -15.85 -4.54
N ALA A 31 -8.59 -15.27 -3.90
CA ALA A 31 -9.90 -15.89 -3.77
C ALA A 31 -10.74 -15.87 -5.07
N ASP A 32 -10.15 -15.36 -6.16
CA ASP A 32 -10.79 -15.20 -7.46
C ASP A 32 -12.14 -14.45 -7.40
N GLY A 33 -12.23 -13.38 -6.62
CA GLY A 33 -13.47 -12.63 -6.44
C GLY A 33 -14.04 -12.01 -7.73
N SER A 34 -13.26 -11.98 -8.81
CA SER A 34 -13.68 -11.51 -10.15
C SER A 34 -14.01 -12.63 -11.14
N GLY A 35 -13.60 -13.88 -10.87
CA GLY A 35 -13.67 -15.00 -11.81
C GLY A 35 -12.69 -14.92 -12.98
N LEU A 36 -11.70 -14.02 -12.93
CA LEU A 36 -10.72 -13.77 -13.99
C LEU A 36 -9.29 -14.15 -13.59
N ALA A 37 -9.04 -14.39 -12.31
CA ALA A 37 -7.70 -14.61 -11.80
C ALA A 37 -7.17 -16.00 -12.18
N PHE A 38 -8.06 -16.98 -12.30
CA PHE A 38 -7.70 -18.35 -12.64
C PHE A 38 -8.54 -18.89 -13.78
N ASP A 39 -7.92 -19.71 -14.61
CA ASP A 39 -8.55 -20.50 -15.67
C ASP A 39 -8.13 -21.96 -15.47
N ASP A 40 -9.08 -22.85 -15.21
CA ASP A 40 -8.84 -24.24 -14.78
C ASP A 40 -7.80 -24.38 -13.64
N GLY A 41 -7.79 -23.42 -12.71
CA GLY A 41 -6.85 -23.38 -11.59
C GLY A 41 -5.45 -22.83 -11.93
N HIS A 42 -5.18 -22.45 -13.18
CA HIS A 42 -3.95 -21.81 -13.60
C HIS A 42 -4.06 -20.29 -13.55
N PRO A 43 -3.05 -19.58 -13.00
CA PRO A 43 -3.10 -18.12 -12.92
C PRO A 43 -3.03 -17.49 -14.31
N THR A 44 -3.96 -16.59 -14.58
CA THR A 44 -4.07 -15.89 -15.87
C THR A 44 -3.14 -14.68 -15.95
N ALA A 45 -3.03 -14.07 -17.14
CA ALA A 45 -2.36 -12.78 -17.29
C ALA A 45 -3.01 -11.68 -16.42
N TYR A 46 -4.34 -11.72 -16.23
CA TYR A 46 -5.06 -10.81 -15.36
C TYR A 46 -4.54 -10.89 -13.92
N PHE A 47 -4.35 -12.11 -13.40
CA PHE A 47 -3.77 -12.32 -12.07
C PHE A 47 -2.38 -11.68 -11.95
N TRP A 48 -1.47 -11.98 -12.88
CA TRP A 48 -0.09 -11.50 -12.80
C TRP A 48 0.03 -9.98 -12.92
N VAL A 49 -0.75 -9.35 -13.80
CA VAL A 49 -0.78 -7.89 -13.93
C VAL A 49 -1.25 -7.25 -12.63
N HIS A 50 -2.37 -7.71 -12.09
CA HIS A 50 -2.95 -7.12 -10.88
C HIS A 50 -2.13 -7.40 -9.63
N LEU A 51 -1.54 -8.60 -9.51
CA LEU A 51 -0.63 -8.92 -8.42
C LEU A 51 0.60 -8.01 -8.46
N THR A 52 1.20 -7.81 -9.64
CA THR A 52 2.35 -6.92 -9.82
C THR A 52 2.00 -5.49 -9.43
N LEU A 53 0.88 -4.97 -9.93
CA LEU A 53 0.39 -3.63 -9.60
C LEU A 53 0.14 -3.47 -8.10
N ALA A 54 -0.46 -4.48 -7.46
CA ALA A 54 -0.73 -4.48 -6.03
C ALA A 54 0.56 -4.47 -5.21
N VAL A 55 1.56 -5.30 -5.56
CA VAL A 55 2.86 -5.35 -4.88
C VAL A 55 3.60 -4.03 -5.02
N VAL A 56 3.72 -3.49 -6.23
CA VAL A 56 4.40 -2.19 -6.47
C VAL A 56 3.70 -1.08 -5.67
N SER A 57 2.38 -1.02 -5.73
CA SER A 57 1.60 0.00 -5.02
C SER A 57 1.69 -0.13 -3.51
N PHE A 58 1.75 -1.36 -2.98
CA PHE A 58 1.98 -1.63 -1.57
C PHE A 58 3.37 -1.13 -1.11
N VAL A 59 4.42 -1.37 -1.91
CA VAL A 59 5.76 -0.84 -1.61
C VAL A 59 5.76 0.68 -1.62
N LEU A 60 5.16 1.32 -2.62
CA LEU A 60 5.04 2.78 -2.68
C LEU A 60 4.28 3.35 -1.48
N GLY A 61 3.15 2.74 -1.10
CA GLY A 61 2.41 3.09 0.11
C GLY A 61 3.24 2.96 1.39
N THR A 62 4.05 1.91 1.48
CA THR A 62 4.99 1.71 2.61
C THR A 62 6.03 2.81 2.68
N VAL A 63 6.65 3.17 1.54
CA VAL A 63 7.63 4.26 1.47
C VAL A 63 7.00 5.58 1.93
N VAL A 64 5.78 5.89 1.45
CA VAL A 64 5.03 7.09 1.88
C VAL A 64 4.78 7.09 3.39
N GLY A 65 4.32 5.96 3.95
CA GLY A 65 4.11 5.80 5.39
C GLY A 65 5.39 6.00 6.21
N VAL A 66 6.52 5.45 5.74
CA VAL A 66 7.84 5.63 6.36
C VAL A 66 8.28 7.09 6.33
N ILE A 67 8.05 7.81 5.23
CA ILE A 67 8.34 9.25 5.15
C ILE A 67 7.51 10.03 6.18
N GLY A 68 6.21 9.74 6.29
CA GLY A 68 5.34 10.33 7.31
C GLY A 68 5.84 10.07 8.74
N LEU A 69 6.20 8.81 9.04
CA LEU A 69 6.75 8.41 10.34
C LEU A 69 8.07 9.13 10.66
N ARG A 70 8.97 9.25 9.67
CA ARG A 70 10.23 9.98 9.83
C ARG A 70 9.98 11.47 10.08
N GLY A 71 8.99 12.06 9.41
CA GLY A 71 8.55 13.45 9.65
C GLY A 71 8.09 13.66 11.09
N LEU A 72 7.22 12.78 11.60
CA LEU A 72 6.75 12.84 13.00
C LEU A 72 7.88 12.67 14.02
N ARG A 73 8.80 11.73 13.80
CA ARG A 73 9.96 11.51 14.67
C ARG A 73 10.91 12.71 14.70
N ALA A 74 11.11 13.38 13.56
CA ALA A 74 11.96 14.57 13.47
C ALA A 74 11.36 15.76 14.24
N LEU A 75 10.04 15.97 14.14
CA LEU A 75 9.33 17.04 14.86
C LEU A 75 9.38 16.83 16.38
N ARG A 76 9.21 15.59 16.85
CA ARG A 76 9.30 15.24 18.29
C ARG A 76 10.67 15.52 18.91
N ARG A 77 11.75 15.56 18.13
CA ARG A 77 13.10 15.88 18.62
C ARG A 77 13.35 17.38 18.78
N THR A 78 12.45 18.22 18.27
CA THR A 78 12.62 19.68 18.23
C THR A 78 11.53 20.43 19.01
N SER A 79 10.56 19.70 19.57
CA SER A 79 9.57 20.20 20.53
C SER A 79 10.02 19.83 21.93
#